data_AF-A0A4Q9HGW6-F1
#
_entry.id   AF-A0A4Q9HGW6-F1
#
_cell.length_a   1.000
_cell.length_b   1.000
_cell.length_c   1.000
_cell.angle_alpha   90.00
_cell.angle_beta   90.00
_cell.angle_gamma   90.00
#
_symmetry.space_group_name_H-M   'P 1'
#
loop_
_entity.id
_entity.type
_entity.pdbx_description
1 polymer ?
#
loop_
_entity_poly.entity_id
_entity_poly.type
_entity_poly.pdbx_seq_one_letter_code
_entity_poly.pdbx_strand_id
1 'polypeptide(L)'
;MKHEANGERVFQEDLHFSFMEFGGNNIVHYNFDEEETNSEKILATSVTNRIFLIHDKDSGKEERHIGLTKQLGKNYHCLDTLEIENLLSPAVLQLTLKDFKLKAVVELEFNEVTQEEYVDIPFIDVVKKLTTLDKLRKIFPEVKANAVPKLSNKADFARSAVAHITSWEDLSPSAQKLTTAVYKFIKSHNSHTS
;
A
#
# COMPACT_ATOMS: atom_id res chain seq x y z
N MET A 1 7.42 -23.73 -19.57
CA MET A 1 7.21 -24.49 -18.31
C MET A 1 5.86 -24.10 -17.76
N LYS A 2 4.98 -25.07 -17.51
CA LYS A 2 3.69 -24.83 -16.87
C LYS A 2 3.89 -24.98 -15.36
N HIS A 3 3.87 -23.87 -14.63
CA HIS A 3 3.73 -23.91 -13.18
C HIS A 3 2.23 -23.89 -12.89
N GLU A 4 1.63 -25.07 -12.81
CA GLU A 4 0.24 -25.27 -12.42
C GLU A 4 0.26 -25.84 -10.99
N ALA A 5 -0.18 -25.03 -10.01
CA ALA A 5 -0.62 -25.55 -8.73
C ALA A 5 -2.15 -25.66 -8.83
N ASN A 6 -2.70 -26.87 -8.67
CA ASN A 6 -4.14 -27.16 -8.71
C ASN A 6 -4.91 -26.73 -9.98
N GLY A 7 -4.24 -26.60 -11.14
CA GLY A 7 -4.89 -26.22 -12.41
C GLY A 7 -5.15 -24.72 -12.58
N GLU A 8 -4.70 -23.89 -11.63
CA GLU A 8 -4.71 -22.44 -11.78
C GLU A 8 -3.38 -21.93 -12.33
N ARG A 9 -3.46 -20.97 -13.25
CA ARG A 9 -2.28 -20.34 -13.85
C ARG A 9 -1.56 -19.49 -12.79
N VAL A 10 -0.30 -19.82 -12.54
CA VAL A 10 0.61 -19.00 -11.73
C VAL A 10 1.12 -17.83 -12.58
N PHE A 11 0.98 -16.61 -12.07
CA PHE A 11 1.59 -15.41 -12.65
C PHE A 11 2.91 -15.14 -11.96
N GLN A 12 3.93 -14.87 -12.75
CA GLN A 12 5.30 -14.59 -12.30
C GLN A 12 5.62 -13.12 -12.54
N GLU A 13 6.11 -12.44 -11.50
CA GLU A 13 6.68 -11.09 -11.60
C GLU A 13 7.86 -11.08 -12.60
N ASP A 14 8.11 -9.94 -13.23
CA ASP A 14 9.07 -9.72 -14.33
C ASP A 14 8.74 -10.44 -15.65
N LEU A 15 7.74 -11.33 -15.67
CA LEU A 15 7.24 -11.97 -16.89
C LEU A 15 5.80 -11.55 -17.24
N HIS A 16 4.91 -11.56 -16.25
CA HIS A 16 3.47 -11.29 -16.43
C HIS A 16 3.06 -9.90 -15.89
N PHE A 17 3.78 -9.41 -14.89
CA PHE A 17 3.57 -8.12 -14.24
C PHE A 17 4.87 -7.66 -13.58
N SER A 18 4.96 -6.38 -13.22
CA SER A 18 6.05 -5.83 -12.42
C SER A 18 5.51 -4.66 -11.60
N PHE A 19 5.98 -4.50 -10.36
CA PHE A 19 5.63 -3.36 -9.52
C PHE A 19 6.63 -2.22 -9.71
N MET A 20 6.11 -1.00 -9.86
CA MET A 20 6.93 0.21 -9.92
C MET A 20 6.48 1.17 -8.82
N GLU A 21 7.42 1.59 -7.97
CA GLU A 21 7.20 2.60 -6.95
C GLU A 21 7.70 3.96 -7.45
N PHE A 22 6.88 5.00 -7.33
CA PHE A 22 7.24 6.36 -7.76
C PHE A 22 7.97 7.16 -6.66
N GLY A 23 8.16 6.63 -5.44
CA GLY A 23 8.86 7.34 -4.36
C GLY A 23 8.07 8.52 -3.78
N GLY A 24 6.77 8.35 -3.57
CA GLY A 24 5.89 9.37 -2.97
C GLY A 24 5.37 10.39 -3.99
N ASN A 25 5.75 11.66 -3.85
CA ASN A 25 5.14 12.76 -4.61
C ASN A 25 5.52 12.81 -6.10
N ASN A 26 6.43 11.96 -6.58
CA ASN A 26 6.88 12.03 -7.99
C ASN A 26 5.80 11.61 -8.99
N ILE A 27 4.68 11.04 -8.54
CA ILE A 27 3.53 10.73 -9.39
C ILE A 27 3.04 11.97 -10.17
N VAL A 28 3.28 13.18 -9.67
CA VAL A 28 2.92 14.45 -10.35
C VAL A 28 3.69 14.68 -11.65
N HIS A 29 4.82 13.99 -11.84
CA HIS A 29 5.64 14.06 -13.04
C HIS A 29 5.20 13.07 -14.12
N TYR A 30 4.15 12.28 -13.88
CA TYR A 30 3.57 11.37 -14.85
C TYR A 30 2.27 11.92 -15.40
N ASN A 31 2.05 11.68 -16.68
CA ASN A 31 0.78 11.85 -17.35
C ASN A 31 0.24 10.45 -17.74
N PHE A 32 -0.98 10.13 -17.33
CA PHE A 32 -1.66 8.88 -17.68
C PHE A 32 -2.72 9.08 -18.78
N ASP A 33 -2.91 10.31 -19.24
CA ASP A 33 -3.76 10.62 -20.39
C ASP A 33 -2.97 10.46 -21.70
N GLU A 34 -3.33 9.46 -22.50
CA GLU A 34 -2.70 9.18 -23.80
C GLU A 34 -2.92 10.30 -24.82
N GLU A 35 -4.01 11.06 -24.70
CA GLU A 35 -4.36 12.11 -25.65
C GLU A 35 -3.59 13.41 -25.37
N GLU A 36 -3.14 13.60 -24.13
CA GLU A 36 -2.40 14.80 -23.70
C GLU A 36 -0.88 14.67 -23.99
N THR A 37 -0.52 14.86 -25.26
CA THR A 37 0.86 14.68 -25.75
C THR A 37 1.78 15.90 -25.57
N ASN A 38 1.22 17.08 -25.24
CA ASN A 38 1.97 18.34 -25.08
C ASN A 38 2.36 18.68 -23.63
N SER A 39 2.41 17.69 -22.75
CA SER A 39 2.81 17.91 -21.35
C SER A 39 4.33 17.80 -21.18
N GLU A 40 4.92 18.59 -20.27
CA GLU A 40 6.31 18.41 -19.82
C GLU A 40 6.50 17.15 -18.93
N LYS A 41 5.43 16.40 -18.67
CA LYS A 41 5.43 15.19 -17.85
C LYS A 41 5.75 13.96 -18.67
N ILE A 42 6.21 12.92 -17.98
CA ILE A 42 6.48 11.61 -18.57
C ILE A 42 5.14 10.96 -18.94
N LEU A 43 4.94 10.68 -20.23
CA LEU A 43 3.78 9.92 -20.68
C LEU A 43 3.91 8.46 -20.20
N ALA A 44 3.11 8.08 -19.20
CA ALA A 44 3.22 6.78 -18.54
C ALA A 44 2.97 5.61 -19.51
N THR A 45 2.12 5.84 -20.52
CA THR A 45 1.77 4.84 -21.54
C THR A 45 2.88 4.59 -22.55
N SER A 46 3.87 5.50 -22.64
CA SER A 46 5.12 5.23 -23.37
C SER A 46 6.00 4.20 -22.67
N VAL A 47 5.80 3.96 -21.36
CA VAL A 47 6.48 2.89 -20.61
C VAL A 47 5.69 1.59 -20.74
N THR A 48 4.37 1.63 -20.50
CA THR A 48 3.47 0.49 -20.67
C THR A 48 2.03 0.96 -20.84
N ASN A 49 1.28 0.37 -21.77
CA ASN A 49 -0.14 0.66 -21.97
C ASN A 49 -1.06 -0.11 -20.99
N ARG A 50 -0.48 -0.92 -20.09
CA ARG A 50 -1.21 -1.72 -19.09
C ARG A 50 -0.80 -1.28 -17.70
N ILE A 51 -1.44 -0.23 -17.22
CA ILE A 51 -1.16 0.38 -15.92
C ILE A 51 -2.32 0.09 -14.97
N PHE A 52 -2.01 -0.36 -13.77
CA PHE A 52 -2.90 -0.34 -12.62
C PHE A 52 -2.24 0.51 -11.53
N LEU A 53 -2.83 1.65 -11.18
CA LEU A 53 -2.24 2.60 -10.27
C LEU A 53 -2.92 2.50 -8.89
N ILE A 54 -2.12 2.22 -7.88
CA ILE A 54 -2.54 2.25 -6.47
C ILE A 54 -1.97 3.53 -5.85
N HIS A 55 -2.79 4.26 -5.11
CA HIS A 55 -2.38 5.50 -4.47
C HIS A 55 -3.04 5.62 -3.10
N ASP A 56 -2.26 6.03 -2.09
CA ASP A 56 -2.77 6.35 -0.75
C ASP A 56 -3.86 7.41 -0.85
N LYS A 57 -4.87 7.32 0.02
CA LYS A 57 -5.93 8.33 0.05
C LYS A 57 -5.36 9.67 0.48
N ASP A 58 -4.47 9.68 1.47
CA ASP A 58 -3.92 10.91 2.07
C ASP A 58 -5.03 11.95 2.41
N SER A 59 -4.67 13.10 2.97
CA SER A 59 -5.63 14.21 3.15
C SER A 59 -5.24 15.38 2.25
N GLY A 60 -6.23 16.03 1.61
CA GLY A 60 -5.99 17.23 0.80
C GLY A 60 -5.45 16.94 -0.61
N LYS A 61 -5.71 15.75 -1.15
CA LYS A 61 -5.29 15.33 -2.51
C LYS A 61 -6.48 14.98 -3.42
N GLU A 62 -7.67 15.46 -3.10
CA GLU A 62 -8.94 15.10 -3.74
C GLU A 62 -8.93 15.40 -5.25
N GLU A 63 -8.44 16.58 -5.66
CA GLU A 63 -8.32 16.94 -7.08
C GLU A 63 -7.42 15.98 -7.85
N ARG A 64 -6.33 15.50 -7.22
CA ARG A 64 -5.42 14.53 -7.83
C ARG A 64 -6.12 13.20 -8.04
N HIS A 65 -6.88 12.71 -7.05
CA HIS A 65 -7.63 11.47 -7.19
C HIS A 65 -8.70 11.57 -8.27
N ILE A 66 -9.39 12.72 -8.37
CA ILE A 66 -10.36 12.98 -9.45
C ILE A 66 -9.66 12.94 -10.82
N GLY A 67 -8.50 13.61 -10.95
CA GLY A 67 -7.70 13.60 -12.18
C GLY A 67 -7.27 12.20 -12.60
N LEU A 68 -6.66 11.45 -11.68
CA LEU A 68 -6.22 10.07 -11.95
C LEU A 68 -7.39 9.13 -12.25
N THR A 69 -8.53 9.30 -11.58
CA THR A 69 -9.75 8.53 -11.87
C THR A 69 -10.25 8.81 -13.28
N LYS A 70 -10.20 10.07 -13.76
CA LYS A 70 -10.57 10.41 -15.13
C LYS A 70 -9.64 9.77 -16.16
N GLN A 71 -8.33 9.77 -15.89
CA GLN A 71 -7.32 9.26 -16.83
C GLN A 71 -7.31 7.73 -16.90
N LEU A 72 -7.43 7.03 -15.77
CA LEU A 72 -7.23 5.58 -15.68
C LEU A 72 -8.53 4.78 -15.44
N GLY A 73 -9.63 5.46 -15.09
CA GLY A 73 -10.91 4.82 -14.82
C GLY A 73 -10.79 3.69 -13.78
N LYS A 74 -11.23 2.49 -14.17
CA LYS A 74 -11.20 1.28 -13.32
C LYS A 74 -9.79 0.79 -12.96
N ASN A 75 -8.77 1.27 -13.67
CA ASN A 75 -7.38 0.89 -13.42
C ASN A 75 -6.70 1.80 -12.38
N TYR A 76 -7.41 2.81 -11.88
CA TYR A 76 -6.98 3.59 -10.74
C TYR A 76 -7.67 3.10 -9.46
N HIS A 77 -6.87 2.91 -8.42
CA HIS A 77 -7.32 2.48 -7.11
C HIS A 77 -6.78 3.43 -6.04
N CYS A 78 -7.62 4.38 -5.63
CA CYS A 78 -7.41 5.08 -4.37
C CYS A 78 -7.68 4.09 -3.23
N LEU A 79 -6.79 4.02 -2.24
CA LEU A 79 -7.02 3.19 -1.06
C LEU A 79 -8.29 3.62 -0.33
N ASP A 80 -9.00 2.64 0.23
CA ASP A 80 -10.12 2.88 1.14
C ASP A 80 -9.64 3.37 2.53
N THR A 81 -8.33 3.23 2.81
CA THR A 81 -7.65 3.72 4.02
C THR A 81 -6.81 4.96 3.73
N LEU A 82 -6.50 5.75 4.77
CA LEU A 82 -5.70 6.97 4.65
C LEU A 82 -4.30 6.71 4.11
N GLU A 83 -3.55 5.80 4.74
CA GLU A 83 -2.20 5.40 4.35
C GLU A 83 -2.17 3.87 4.12
N ILE A 84 -1.19 3.38 3.37
CA ILE A 84 -1.07 1.94 3.06
C ILE A 84 -0.86 1.10 4.32
N GLU A 85 -0.19 1.65 5.34
CA GLU A 85 0.05 0.98 6.62
C GLU A 85 -1.26 0.67 7.37
N ASN A 86 -2.33 1.44 7.14
CA ASN A 86 -3.66 1.21 7.71
C ASN A 86 -4.39 0.00 7.07
N LEU A 87 -3.88 -0.57 5.98
CA LEU A 87 -4.41 -1.82 5.42
C LEU A 87 -4.08 -3.05 6.26
N LEU A 88 -3.10 -2.98 7.15
CA LEU A 88 -2.77 -4.10 8.03
C LEU A 88 -3.96 -4.41 8.95
N SER A 89 -4.32 -5.68 9.06
CA SER A 89 -5.29 -6.13 10.05
C SER A 89 -4.76 -5.83 11.45
N PRO A 90 -5.63 -5.69 12.46
CA PRO A 90 -5.18 -5.40 13.82
C PRO A 90 -4.12 -6.40 14.28
N ALA A 91 -4.37 -7.70 14.15
CA ALA A 91 -3.43 -8.75 14.56
C ALA A 91 -2.05 -8.63 13.88
N VAL A 92 -2.01 -8.42 12.55
CA VAL A 92 -0.76 -8.27 11.80
C VAL A 92 -0.02 -7.00 12.20
N LEU A 93 -0.72 -5.87 12.33
CA LEU A 93 -0.13 -4.61 12.77
C LEU A 93 0.55 -4.75 14.14
N GLN A 94 -0.11 -5.44 15.07
CA GLN A 94 0.42 -5.67 16.40
C GLN A 94 1.74 -6.44 16.38
N LEU A 95 1.78 -7.55 15.64
CA LEU A 95 2.98 -8.37 15.49
C LEU A 95 4.09 -7.60 14.77
N THR A 96 3.75 -6.87 13.71
CA THR A 96 4.68 -6.03 12.95
C THR A 96 5.37 -5.00 13.85
N LEU A 97 4.61 -4.29 14.70
CA LEU A 97 5.17 -3.30 15.61
C LEU A 97 6.10 -3.95 16.65
N LYS A 98 5.74 -5.14 17.16
CA LYS A 98 6.57 -5.93 18.08
C LYS A 98 7.92 -6.28 17.44
N ASP A 99 7.91 -6.77 16.21
CA ASP A 99 9.12 -7.28 15.54
C ASP A 99 10.00 -6.21 14.90
N PHE A 100 9.40 -5.14 14.37
CA PHE A 100 10.10 -4.11 13.61
C PHE A 100 11.17 -3.38 14.46
N LYS A 101 10.80 -2.90 15.66
CA LYS A 101 11.71 -2.17 16.57
C LYS A 101 11.39 -2.32 18.06
N LEU A 102 10.39 -3.12 18.44
CA LEU A 102 9.98 -3.30 19.84
C LEU A 102 10.43 -4.64 20.44
N LYS A 103 11.33 -5.38 19.77
CA LYS A 103 11.89 -6.70 20.14
C LYS A 103 12.38 -6.89 21.59
N ALA A 104 12.48 -5.82 22.37
CA ALA A 104 12.91 -5.86 23.78
C ALA A 104 11.92 -5.21 24.77
N VAL A 105 10.74 -4.74 24.35
CA VAL A 105 9.97 -3.79 25.16
C VAL A 105 8.47 -4.08 25.20
N VAL A 106 8.11 -4.90 26.20
CA VAL A 106 6.85 -4.85 26.96
C VAL A 106 5.62 -5.28 26.16
N GLU A 107 4.74 -6.06 26.81
CA GLU A 107 3.38 -6.35 26.35
C GLU A 107 2.74 -5.05 25.86
N LEU A 108 2.66 -4.89 24.53
CA LEU A 108 1.73 -3.94 23.96
C LEU A 108 0.37 -4.55 24.26
N GLU A 109 -0.24 -4.08 25.34
CA GLU A 109 -1.68 -4.21 25.53
C GLU A 109 -2.31 -3.36 24.44
N PHE A 110 -2.51 -3.98 23.29
CA PHE A 110 -3.40 -3.41 22.32
C PHE A 110 -4.79 -3.58 22.91
N ASN A 111 -5.46 -2.45 23.16
CA ASN A 111 -6.91 -2.49 23.30
C ASN A 111 -7.47 -3.23 22.07
N GLU A 112 -8.57 -3.95 22.25
CA GLU A 112 -9.31 -4.47 21.11
C GLU A 112 -9.63 -3.27 20.21
N VAL A 113 -8.94 -3.19 19.08
CA VAL A 113 -9.15 -2.16 18.06
C VAL A 113 -9.59 -2.86 16.80
N THR A 114 -10.69 -2.38 16.23
CA THR A 114 -11.16 -2.82 14.93
C THR A 114 -10.50 -1.96 13.85
N GLN A 115 -10.43 -2.46 12.62
CA GLN A 115 -9.79 -1.72 11.53
C GLN A 115 -10.51 -0.39 11.26
N GLU A 116 -11.82 -0.36 11.43
CA GLU A 116 -12.68 0.80 11.23
C GLU A 116 -12.26 1.98 12.11
N GLU A 117 -11.67 1.72 13.28
CA GLU A 117 -11.22 2.76 14.21
C GLU A 117 -9.95 3.49 13.75
N TYR A 118 -9.24 2.97 12.76
CA TYR A 118 -8.01 3.56 12.26
C TYR A 118 -7.91 3.65 10.73
N VAL A 119 -8.98 3.34 10.00
CA VAL A 119 -9.02 3.40 8.53
C VAL A 119 -8.68 4.79 7.99
N ASP A 120 -9.15 5.85 8.64
CA ASP A 120 -9.03 7.25 8.21
C ASP A 120 -8.17 8.12 9.16
N ILE A 121 -7.28 7.49 9.93
CA ILE A 121 -6.41 8.18 10.90
C ILE A 121 -4.94 8.05 10.44
N PRO A 122 -4.13 9.12 10.54
CA PRO A 122 -2.69 9.04 10.25
C PRO A 122 -2.03 7.90 11.03
N PHE A 123 -1.21 7.09 10.36
CA PHE A 123 -0.64 5.88 10.95
C PHE A 123 0.14 6.16 12.24
N ILE A 124 0.81 7.31 12.32
CA ILE A 124 1.49 7.75 13.54
C ILE A 124 0.53 7.86 14.73
N ASP A 125 -0.69 8.37 14.52
CA ASP A 125 -1.68 8.55 15.58
C ASP A 125 -2.30 7.21 15.99
N VAL A 126 -2.39 6.26 15.06
CA VAL A 126 -2.67 4.85 15.38
C VAL A 126 -1.58 4.33 16.33
N VAL A 127 -0.30 4.43 15.95
CA VAL A 127 0.80 3.92 16.77
C VAL A 127 0.88 4.63 18.14
N LYS A 128 0.60 5.94 18.22
CA LYS A 128 0.52 6.69 19.50
C LYS A 128 -0.51 6.11 20.46
N LYS A 129 -1.65 5.62 19.97
CA LYS A 129 -2.67 4.97 20.81
C LYS A 129 -2.21 3.61 21.33
N LEU A 130 -1.27 2.97 20.63
CA LEU A 130 -0.82 1.62 20.91
C LEU A 130 0.47 1.55 21.72
N THR A 131 1.18 2.67 21.89
CA THR A 131 2.53 2.67 22.48
C THR A 131 2.85 3.98 23.22
N THR A 132 3.87 3.95 24.08
CA THR A 132 4.32 5.14 24.82
C THR A 132 5.19 6.06 23.96
N LEU A 133 5.32 7.34 24.33
CA LEU A 133 6.12 8.33 23.59
C LEU A 133 7.59 7.90 23.37
N ASP A 134 8.21 7.24 24.35
CA ASP A 134 9.59 6.76 24.22
C ASP A 134 9.73 5.65 23.18
N LYS A 135 8.71 4.78 23.08
CA LYS A 135 8.66 3.73 22.05
C LYS A 135 8.31 4.32 20.69
N LEU A 136 7.43 5.31 20.63
CA LEU A 136 7.07 6.01 19.40
C LEU A 136 8.31 6.60 18.71
N ARG A 137 9.24 7.21 19.47
CA ARG A 137 10.50 7.75 18.93
C ARG A 137 11.41 6.70 18.28
N LYS A 138 11.30 5.42 18.65
CA LYS A 138 12.05 4.34 18.00
C LYS A 138 11.47 3.98 16.62
N ILE A 139 10.18 4.21 16.42
CA ILE A 139 9.47 3.94 15.18
C ILE A 139 9.50 5.18 14.28
N PHE A 140 9.33 6.36 14.88
CA PHE A 140 9.30 7.70 14.27
C PHE A 140 10.39 8.58 14.91
N PRO A 141 11.64 8.51 14.44
CA PRO A 141 12.76 9.25 15.05
C PRO A 141 12.65 10.77 14.94
N GLU A 142 11.86 11.27 13.98
CA GLU A 142 11.70 12.71 13.72
C GLU A 142 10.39 13.28 14.29
N VAL A 143 10.01 12.92 15.52
CA VAL A 143 8.91 13.61 16.23
C VAL A 143 9.40 14.99 16.71
N LYS A 144 9.67 15.90 15.77
CA LYS A 144 9.95 17.33 16.04
C LYS A 144 8.64 18.12 15.87
N ALA A 145 8.48 19.20 16.62
CA ALA A 145 7.24 19.99 16.69
C ALA A 145 6.69 20.48 15.33
N ASN A 146 7.52 20.58 14.28
CA ASN A 146 7.17 21.16 12.98
C ASN A 146 7.38 20.21 11.78
N ALA A 147 7.60 18.91 12.02
CA ALA A 147 7.80 17.93 10.95
C ALA A 147 6.74 16.84 11.02
N VAL A 148 6.20 16.43 9.87
CA VAL A 148 5.38 15.21 9.77
C VAL A 148 6.30 14.03 10.04
N PRO A 149 6.18 13.33 11.19
CA PRO A 149 7.15 12.32 11.55
C PRO A 149 7.00 11.13 10.62
N LYS A 150 8.11 10.73 9.99
CA LYS A 150 8.11 9.61 9.04
C LYS A 150 8.44 8.31 9.75
N LEU A 151 7.79 7.24 9.32
CA LEU A 151 8.16 5.89 9.69
C LEU A 151 9.63 5.66 9.30
N SER A 152 10.46 5.30 10.28
CA SER A 152 11.84 4.91 10.00
C SER A 152 11.86 3.65 9.15
N ASN A 153 12.82 3.54 8.22
CA ASN A 153 13.09 2.35 7.42
C ASN A 153 11.83 1.56 6.97
N LYS A 154 11.02 2.19 6.11
CA LYS A 154 9.76 1.63 5.59
C LYS A 154 9.92 0.22 4.99
N ALA A 155 11.06 -0.06 4.35
CA ALA A 155 11.32 -1.36 3.74
C ALA A 155 11.44 -2.48 4.79
N ASP A 156 12.14 -2.22 5.90
CA ASP A 156 12.22 -3.16 7.02
C ASP A 156 10.84 -3.36 7.69
N PHE A 157 10.03 -2.30 7.78
CA PHE A 157 8.67 -2.39 8.34
C PHE A 157 7.77 -3.27 7.46
N ALA A 158 7.77 -3.03 6.15
CA ALA A 158 7.04 -3.85 5.19
C ALA A 158 7.48 -5.31 5.23
N ARG A 159 8.79 -5.59 5.30
CA ARG A 159 9.31 -6.96 5.45
C ARG A 159 8.83 -7.63 6.74
N SER A 160 8.77 -6.88 7.84
CA SER A 160 8.22 -7.38 9.11
C SER A 160 6.72 -7.69 8.98
N ALA A 161 5.94 -6.84 8.30
CA ALA A 161 4.51 -7.06 8.12
C ALA A 161 4.23 -8.30 7.28
N VAL A 162 4.93 -8.46 6.16
CA VAL A 162 4.79 -9.64 5.28
C VAL A 162 5.11 -10.94 6.02
N ALA A 163 6.08 -10.93 6.94
CA ALA A 163 6.40 -12.12 7.74
C ALA A 163 5.26 -12.61 8.65
N HIS A 164 4.27 -11.75 8.93
CA HIS A 164 3.08 -12.08 9.72
C HIS A 164 1.81 -12.27 8.90
N ILE A 165 1.86 -12.09 7.58
CA ILE A 165 0.74 -12.36 6.68
C ILE A 165 0.96 -13.74 6.07
N THR A 166 0.33 -14.75 6.67
CA THR A 166 0.55 -16.17 6.33
C THR A 166 -0.65 -16.81 5.65
N SER A 167 -1.85 -16.25 5.84
CA SER A 167 -3.08 -16.68 5.18
C SER A 167 -3.91 -15.50 4.66
N TRP A 168 -4.96 -15.82 3.91
CA TRP A 168 -5.89 -14.81 3.38
C TRP A 168 -6.64 -14.07 4.49
N GLU A 169 -6.90 -14.76 5.59
CA GLU A 169 -7.62 -14.26 6.77
C GLU A 169 -6.78 -13.25 7.58
N ASP A 170 -5.45 -13.27 7.42
CA ASP A 170 -4.56 -12.26 8.02
C ASP A 170 -4.71 -10.89 7.34
N LEU A 171 -5.21 -10.85 6.09
CA LEU A 171 -5.49 -9.63 5.36
C LEU A 171 -6.78 -8.99 5.86
N SER A 172 -6.75 -7.67 6.04
CA SER A 172 -7.96 -6.91 6.31
C SER A 172 -8.94 -6.92 5.12
N PRO A 173 -10.25 -6.66 5.33
CA PRO A 173 -11.22 -6.60 4.23
C PRO A 173 -10.80 -5.66 3.08
N SER A 174 -10.26 -4.48 3.39
CA SER A 174 -9.74 -3.53 2.39
C SER A 174 -8.51 -4.09 1.66
N ALA A 175 -7.59 -4.76 2.37
CA ALA A 175 -6.44 -5.41 1.75
C ALA A 175 -6.84 -6.58 0.84
N GLN A 176 -7.85 -7.36 1.23
CA GLN A 176 -8.43 -8.44 0.41
C GLN A 176 -9.05 -7.90 -0.88
N LYS A 177 -9.78 -6.78 -0.78
CA LYS A 177 -10.37 -6.08 -1.94
C LYS A 177 -9.28 -5.58 -2.90
N LEU A 178 -8.23 -4.93 -2.39
CA LEU A 178 -7.10 -4.47 -3.18
C LEU A 178 -6.37 -5.64 -3.86
N THR A 179 -6.03 -6.67 -3.08
CA THR A 179 -5.33 -7.88 -3.59
C THR A 179 -6.13 -8.55 -4.70
N THR A 180 -7.46 -8.65 -4.52
CA THR A 180 -8.37 -9.17 -5.54
C THR A 180 -8.38 -8.30 -6.80
N ALA A 181 -8.38 -6.97 -6.67
CA ALA A 181 -8.35 -6.04 -7.80
C ALA A 181 -7.04 -6.18 -8.61
N VAL A 182 -5.90 -6.20 -7.92
CA VAL A 182 -4.57 -6.42 -8.53
C VAL A 182 -4.51 -7.78 -9.23
N TYR A 183 -4.93 -8.85 -8.56
CA TYR A 183 -4.97 -10.19 -9.18
C TYR A 183 -5.86 -10.22 -10.42
N LYS A 184 -7.06 -9.65 -10.37
CA LYS A 184 -7.97 -9.58 -11.52
C LYS A 184 -7.36 -8.80 -12.68
N PHE A 185 -6.69 -7.69 -12.40
CA PHE A 185 -5.98 -6.90 -13.41
C PHE A 185 -4.85 -7.70 -14.07
N ILE A 186 -4.00 -8.37 -13.28
CA ILE A 186 -2.91 -9.22 -13.79
C ILE A 186 -3.50 -10.34 -14.65
N LYS A 187 -4.54 -11.02 -14.15
CA LYS A 187 -5.21 -12.12 -14.85
C LYS A 187 -5.77 -11.67 -16.18
N SER A 188 -6.58 -10.60 -16.22
CA SER A 188 -7.25 -10.15 -17.45
C SER A 188 -6.28 -9.74 -18.57
N HIS A 189 -5.07 -9.29 -18.21
CA HIS A 189 -4.06 -8.85 -19.18
C HIS A 189 -3.06 -9.94 -19.56
N ASN A 190 -3.14 -11.11 -18.92
CA ASN A 190 -2.27 -12.25 -19.20
C ASN A 190 -3.02 -13.48 -19.67
N SER A 191 -4.35 -13.53 -19.54
CA SER A 191 -5.20 -14.58 -20.08
C SER A 191 -5.30 -14.46 -21.60
N HIS A 192 -4.32 -15.00 -22.32
CA HIS A 192 -4.55 -15.40 -23.71
C HIS A 192 -5.55 -16.56 -23.72
N THR A 193 -6.69 -16.29 -24.34
CA THR A 193 -7.68 -17.26 -24.85
C THR A 193 -6.96 -18.39 -25.57
N SER A 194 -7.17 -19.61 -25.07
CA SER A 194 -7.00 -20.82 -25.88
C SER A 194 -8.01 -20.83 -27.02
#